data_AF-A0A972B1P7-F1
#
_entry.id   AF-A0A972B1P7-F1
#
_cell.length_a   1.000
_cell.length_b   1.000
_cell.length_c   1.000
_cell.angle_alpha   90.00
_cell.angle_beta   90.00
_cell.angle_gamma   90.00
#
_symmetry.space_group_name_H-M   'P 1'
#
loop_
_entity.id
_entity.type
_entity.pdbx_description
1 polymer ?
#
loop_
_entity_poly.entity_id
_entity_poly.type
_entity_poly.pdbx_seq_one_letter_code
_entity_poly.pdbx_strand_id
1 'polypeptide(L)'
;MTDRVQVGGLQVAKVLYDFVNTQAIPGTGLTAEQFWDGATKVLKELAPKNRALLEKRDALQAQIDEWHLARKGQAHDAVAYKA
;
A
#
# COMPACT_ATOMS: atom_id res chain seq x y z
N MET A 1 -21.98 -6.60 -7.67
CA MET A 1 -21.56 -5.98 -6.39
C MET A 1 -20.83 -7.03 -5.57
N THR A 2 -19.76 -6.67 -4.89
CA THR A 2 -19.08 -7.59 -3.96
C THR A 2 -19.73 -7.46 -2.59
N ASP A 3 -20.29 -8.55 -2.09
CA ASP A 3 -20.82 -8.61 -0.72
C ASP A 3 -19.67 -8.47 0.30
N ARG A 4 -19.92 -7.74 1.39
CA ARG A 4 -18.90 -7.39 2.39
C ARG A 4 -19.41 -7.60 3.81
N VAL A 5 -18.51 -8.05 4.67
CA VAL A 5 -18.73 -8.23 6.10
C VAL A 5 -17.91 -7.19 6.87
N GLN A 6 -18.52 -6.60 7.89
CA GLN A 6 -17.84 -5.71 8.81
C GLN A 6 -17.08 -6.54 9.86
N VAL A 7 -15.77 -6.29 9.98
CA VAL A 7 -14.90 -6.98 10.94
C VAL A 7 -13.97 -5.94 11.56
N GLY A 8 -14.19 -5.64 12.84
CA GLY A 8 -13.55 -4.51 13.50
C GLY A 8 -13.79 -3.22 12.72
N GLY A 9 -12.70 -2.56 12.31
CA GLY A 9 -12.73 -1.33 11.50
C GLY A 9 -12.70 -1.55 9.98
N LEU A 10 -12.76 -2.80 9.50
CA LEU A 10 -12.61 -3.15 8.09
C LEU A 10 -13.95 -3.60 7.48
N GLN A 11 -14.12 -3.32 6.19
CA GLN A 11 -15.12 -3.97 5.35
C GLN A 11 -14.42 -4.96 4.41
N VAL A 12 -14.57 -6.25 4.68
CA VAL A 12 -13.86 -7.31 3.95
C VAL A 12 -14.84 -8.01 3.02
N ALA A 13 -14.40 -8.34 1.80
CA ALA A 13 -15.21 -9.13 0.88
C ALA A 13 -15.59 -10.48 1.53
N LYS A 14 -16.88 -10.84 1.49
CA LYS A 14 -17.39 -12.05 2.17
C LYS A 14 -16.63 -13.30 1.76
N VAL A 15 -16.34 -13.47 0.47
CA VAL A 15 -15.56 -14.60 -0.06
C VAL A 15 -14.17 -14.71 0.57
N LEU A 16 -13.50 -13.58 0.83
CA LEU A 16 -12.18 -13.56 1.46
C LEU A 16 -12.29 -13.84 2.96
N TYR A 17 -13.28 -13.24 3.63
CA TYR A 17 -13.52 -13.48 5.05
C TYR A 17 -13.80 -14.96 5.33
N ASP A 18 -14.72 -15.56 4.57
CA ASP A 18 -15.11 -16.96 4.72
C ASP A 18 -13.91 -17.89 4.42
N PHE A 19 -13.14 -17.61 3.35
CA PHE A 19 -11.91 -18.37 3.04
C PHE A 19 -10.90 -18.33 4.19
N VAL A 20 -10.58 -17.14 4.70
CA VAL A 20 -9.58 -16.99 5.77
C VAL A 20 -9.99 -17.78 7.00
N ASN A 21 -11.26 -17.64 7.43
CA ASN A 21 -11.71 -18.27 8.67
C ASN A 21 -11.90 -19.78 8.58
N THR A 22 -12.36 -20.27 7.43
CA THR A 22 -12.75 -21.69 7.27
C THR A 22 -11.66 -22.56 6.65
N GLN A 23 -10.69 -21.96 5.94
CA GLN A 23 -9.66 -22.70 5.20
C GLN A 23 -8.24 -22.30 5.59
N ALA A 24 -7.95 -21.00 5.75
CA ALA A 24 -6.57 -20.55 5.98
C ALA A 24 -6.12 -20.60 7.46
N ILE A 25 -7.01 -20.23 8.39
CA ILE A 25 -6.72 -20.18 9.83
C ILE A 25 -6.66 -21.56 10.49
N PRO A 26 -7.55 -22.53 10.19
CA PRO A 26 -7.53 -23.83 10.86
C PRO A 26 -6.16 -24.52 10.75
N GLY A 27 -5.63 -24.98 11.88
CA GLY A 27 -4.31 -25.62 11.96
C GLY A 27 -3.13 -24.68 12.18
N THR A 28 -3.33 -23.35 12.17
CA THR A 28 -2.25 -22.37 12.40
C THR A 28 -2.00 -22.05 13.88
N GLY A 29 -2.94 -22.40 14.77
CA GLY A 29 -2.90 -22.03 16.19
C GLY A 29 -3.39 -20.62 16.51
N LEU A 30 -3.87 -19.86 15.51
CA LEU A 30 -4.50 -18.55 15.68
C LEU A 30 -6.03 -18.68 15.74
N THR A 31 -6.68 -17.77 16.46
CA THR A 31 -8.14 -17.56 16.31
C THR A 31 -8.43 -16.54 15.20
N ALA A 32 -9.65 -16.57 14.68
CA ALA A 32 -10.11 -15.58 13.70
C ALA A 32 -10.01 -14.15 14.26
N GLU A 33 -10.41 -13.95 15.52
CA GLU A 33 -10.34 -12.65 16.19
C GLU A 33 -8.89 -12.13 16.26
N GLN A 34 -7.94 -12.97 16.67
CA GLN A 34 -6.52 -12.60 16.74
C GLN A 34 -5.98 -12.16 15.38
N PHE A 35 -6.33 -12.89 14.32
CA PHE A 35 -5.92 -12.55 12.96
C PHE A 35 -6.50 -11.20 12.52
N TRP A 36 -7.82 -11.02 12.65
CA TRP A 36 -8.50 -9.84 12.14
C TRP A 36 -8.20 -8.56 12.93
N ASP A 37 -8.02 -8.67 14.25
CA ASP A 37 -7.56 -7.56 15.08
C ASP A 37 -6.13 -7.16 14.70
N GLY A 38 -5.25 -8.14 14.50
CA GLY A 38 -3.89 -7.92 14.01
C GLY A 38 -3.87 -7.24 12.64
N ALA A 39 -4.66 -7.75 11.68
CA ALA A 39 -4.78 -7.18 10.34
C ALA A 39 -5.29 -5.73 10.38
N THR A 40 -6.32 -5.45 11.19
CA THR A 40 -6.86 -4.10 11.37
C THR A 40 -5.80 -3.15 11.92
N LYS A 41 -5.04 -3.57 12.94
CA LYS A 41 -3.98 -2.76 13.54
C LYS A 41 -2.87 -2.46 12.54
N VAL A 42 -2.36 -3.48 11.84
CA VAL A 42 -1.30 -3.34 10.83
C VAL A 42 -1.72 -2.38 9.73
N LEU A 43 -2.94 -2.54 9.19
CA LEU A 43 -3.44 -1.65 8.14
C LEU A 43 -3.60 -0.21 8.63
N LYS A 44 -4.13 0.00 9.84
CA LYS A 44 -4.29 1.33 10.42
C LYS A 44 -2.95 2.06 10.57
N GLU A 45 -1.91 1.35 10.99
CA GLU A 45 -0.58 1.94 11.23
C GLU A 45 0.24 2.11 9.94
N LEU A 46 0.16 1.16 9.01
CA LEU A 46 1.07 1.10 7.86
C LEU A 46 0.46 1.63 6.56
N ALA A 47 -0.87 1.62 6.39
CA ALA A 47 -1.49 2.14 5.17
C ALA A 47 -1.19 3.64 4.93
N PRO A 48 -1.21 4.53 5.95
CA PRO A 48 -0.82 5.93 5.76
C PRO A 48 0.65 6.07 5.35
N LYS A 49 1.55 5.28 5.94
CA LYS A 49 2.98 5.28 5.60
C LYS A 49 3.21 4.79 4.17
N ASN A 50 2.52 3.73 3.75
CA ASN A 50 2.62 3.23 2.39
C ASN A 50 2.13 4.28 1.37
N ARG A 51 1.04 4.99 1.67
CA ARG A 51 0.57 6.10 0.85
C ARG A 51 1.61 7.22 0.73
N ALA A 52 2.21 7.63 1.84
CA ALA A 52 3.26 8.65 1.84
C ALA A 52 4.51 8.22 1.02
N LEU A 53 4.82 6.91 0.99
CA LEU A 53 5.91 6.40 0.16
C LEU A 53 5.56 6.46 -1.34
N LEU A 54 4.31 6.25 -1.72
CA LEU A 54 3.85 6.45 -3.10
C LEU A 54 3.92 7.93 -3.48
N GLU A 55 3.41 8.82 -2.64
CA GLU A 55 3.50 10.27 -2.83
C GLU A 55 4.95 10.74 -2.95
N LYS A 56 5.88 10.13 -2.18
CA LYS A 56 7.32 10.42 -2.31
C LYS A 56 7.87 10.00 -3.67
N ARG A 57 7.43 8.87 -4.23
CA ARG A 57 7.83 8.44 -5.58
C ARG A 57 7.32 9.40 -6.63
N ASP A 58 6.05 9.81 -6.52
CA ASP A 58 5.44 10.76 -7.44
C ASP A 58 6.16 12.12 -7.40
N ALA A 59 6.49 12.61 -6.20
CA ALA A 59 7.23 13.85 -6.03
C ALA A 59 8.65 13.79 -6.62
N LEU A 60 9.36 12.66 -6.45
CA LEU A 60 10.67 12.47 -7.06
C LEU A 60 10.58 12.44 -8.59
N GLN A 61 9.61 11.71 -9.14
CA GLN A 61 9.41 11.64 -10.58
C GLN A 61 9.06 13.01 -11.16
N ALA A 62 8.18 13.77 -10.51
CA ALA A 62 7.84 15.12 -10.94
C ALA A 62 9.07 16.06 -10.98
N GLN A 63 9.97 15.96 -10.01
CA GLN A 63 11.22 16.74 -10.00
C GLN A 63 12.17 16.34 -11.13
N ILE A 64 12.28 15.04 -11.43
CA ILE A 64 13.08 14.53 -12.54
C ILE A 64 12.50 15.03 -13.87
N ASP A 65 11.18 14.92 -14.04
CA ASP A 65 10.48 15.38 -15.24
C ASP A 65 10.68 16.89 -15.44
N GLU A 66 10.50 17.68 -14.38
CA GLU A 66 10.72 19.13 -14.40
C GLU A 66 12.18 19.48 -14.77
N TRP A 67 13.16 18.78 -14.20
CA TRP A 67 14.58 19.00 -14.48
C TRP A 67 14.89 18.81 -15.97
N HIS A 68 14.35 17.77 -16.60
CA HIS A 68 14.52 17.47 -18.01
C HIS A 68 13.73 18.42 -18.92
N LEU A 69 12.49 18.75 -18.55
CA LEU A 69 11.67 19.71 -19.31
C LEU A 69 12.32 21.09 -19.35
N ALA A 70 12.87 21.56 -18.23
CA ALA A 70 13.57 22.85 -18.14
C ALA A 70 14.85 22.91 -18.98
N ARG A 71 15.44 21.77 -19.34
CA ARG A 71 16.69 21.64 -20.12
C ARG A 71 16.48 21.06 -21.50
N LYS A 72 15.24 21.08 -22.00
CA LYS A 72 14.90 20.53 -23.30
C LYS A 72 15.76 21.15 -24.41
N GLY A 73 16.34 20.31 -25.27
CA GLY A 73 17.19 20.72 -26.39
C GLY A 73 18.66 20.99 -26.03
N GLN A 74 19.03 20.91 -24.75
CA GLN A 74 20.43 20.97 -24.32
C GLN A 74 21.05 19.57 -24.32
N ALA A 75 22.37 19.49 -24.51
CA ALA A 75 23.11 18.25 -24.25
C ALA A 75 23.00 17.87 -22.77
N HIS A 76 22.92 16.57 -22.47
CA HIS A 76 22.78 16.11 -21.10
C HIS A 76 24.08 16.31 -20.30
N ASP A 77 24.00 17.09 -19.22
CA ASP A 77 25.09 17.26 -18.24
C ASP A 77 24.91 16.27 -17.08
N ALA A 78 25.71 15.20 -17.09
CA ALA A 78 25.66 14.15 -16.08
C ALA A 78 26.18 14.60 -14.70
N VAL A 79 27.06 15.61 -14.64
CA VAL A 79 27.56 16.15 -13.38
C VAL A 79 26.45 16.95 -12.71
N ALA A 80 25.77 17.81 -13.47
CA ALA A 80 24.63 18.59 -12.97
C ALA A 80 23.39 17.73 -12.68
N TYR A 81 23.22 16.59 -13.35
CA TYR A 81 22.10 15.66 -13.10
C TYR A 81 22.27 14.86 -11.80
N LYS A 82 23.52 14.59 -11.39
CA LYS A 82 23.82 13.80 -10.19
C LYS A 82 23.79 14.63 -8.89
N ALA A 83 24.14 15.91 -8.98
CA ALA A 83 24.30 16.82 -7.84
C ALA A 83 22.98 17.08 -7.10
#